data_AF-A0A1F9NDV2-F1
#
_entry.id   AF-A0A1F9NDV2-F1
#
_cell.length_a   1.000
_cell.length_b   1.000
_cell.length_c   1.000
_cell.angle_alpha   90.00
_cell.angle_beta   90.00
_cell.angle_gamma   90.00
#
_symmetry.space_group_name_H-M   'P 1'
#
loop_
_entity.id
_entity.type
_entity.pdbx_description
1 polymer ?
#
loop_
_entity_poly.entity_id
_entity_poly.type
_entity_poly.pdbx_seq_one_letter_code
_entity_poly.pdbx_strand_id
1 'polypeptide(L)' 'MEGDCHYNEGNFRARKRVEQAKVILDKVGVGGERVKMFNLSSGEGPLFAQYAIEMDNKIKELGPSPIRLAKQKKAKTAA' A
#
# COMPACT_ATOMS: atom_id res chain seq x y z
N MET A 1 15.17 -9.95 4.26
CA MET A 1 13.88 -10.55 4.63
C MET A 1 13.45 -10.03 6.01
N GLU A 2 12.32 -10.49 6.57
CA GLU A 2 11.97 -10.16 7.96
C GLU A 2 13.09 -10.72 8.88
N GLY A 3 13.54 -9.93 9.87
CA GLY A 3 14.77 -10.22 10.62
C GLY A 3 16.07 -9.66 10.02
N ASP A 4 16.21 -9.54 8.68
CA ASP A 4 17.45 -9.04 8.05
C ASP A 4 17.53 -7.51 7.98
N CYS A 5 16.87 -6.81 8.89
CA CYS A 5 16.98 -5.36 8.91
C CYS A 5 18.41 -4.99 9.32
N HIS A 6 19.04 -4.08 8.59
CA HIS A 6 20.35 -3.55 8.98
C HIS A 6 20.34 -2.93 10.40
N TYR A 7 19.17 -2.47 10.84
CA TYR A 7 18.94 -1.89 12.17
C TYR A 7 18.15 -2.83 13.09
N ASN A 8 18.29 -4.15 12.88
CA ASN A 8 17.72 -5.26 13.65
C ASN A 8 16.17 -5.34 13.58
N GLU A 9 15.47 -4.37 14.15
CA GLU A 9 14.02 -4.47 14.41
C GLU A 9 13.13 -3.61 13.51
N GLY A 10 13.73 -2.79 12.63
CA GLY A 10 13.01 -1.79 11.86
C GLY A 10 11.90 -2.38 10.97
N ASN A 11 12.16 -3.52 10.34
CA ASN A 11 11.19 -4.22 9.49
C ASN A 11 9.98 -4.76 10.28
N PHE A 12 10.15 -5.28 11.49
CA PHE A 12 9.04 -5.73 12.34
C PHE A 12 8.13 -4.56 12.74
N ARG A 13 8.72 -3.41 13.07
CA ARG A 13 7.96 -2.19 13.40
C ARG A 13 7.23 -1.66 12.17
N ALA A 14 7.85 -1.71 11.00
CA ALA A 14 7.21 -1.33 9.73
C ALA A 14 6.02 -2.24 9.42
N ARG A 15 6.16 -3.57 9.54
CA ARG A 15 5.06 -4.53 9.34
C ARG A 15 3.86 -4.21 10.23
N LYS A 16 4.08 -4.04 11.54
CA LYS A 16 3.00 -3.68 12.50
C LYS A 16 2.28 -2.39 12.10
N ARG A 17 3.01 -1.37 11.64
CA ARG A 17 2.42 -0.11 11.18
C ARG A 17 1.61 -0.28 9.90
N VAL A 18 2.06 -1.11 8.96
CA VAL A 18 1.34 -1.39 7.72
C VAL A 18 0.05 -2.17 8.00
N GLU A 19 0.09 -3.14 8.91
CA GLU A 19 -1.11 -3.86 9.38
C GLU A 19 -2.13 -2.91 10.03
N GLN A 20 -1.66 -1.99 10.87
CA GLN A 20 -2.52 -0.95 11.46
C GLN A 20 -3.09 -0.01 10.40
N ALA A 21 -2.29 0.42 9.43
CA ALA A 21 -2.74 1.27 8.33
C ALA A 21 -3.82 0.58 7.50
N LYS A 22 -3.67 -0.72 7.22
CA LYS A 22 -4.69 -1.52 6.53
C LYS A 22 -6.05 -1.44 7.23
N VAL A 23 -6.07 -1.70 8.54
CA VAL A 23 -7.29 -1.63 9.37
C VAL A 23 -7.90 -0.22 9.35
N ILE A 24 -7.08 0.83 9.43
CA ILE A 24 -7.57 2.21 9.37
C ILE A 24 -8.21 2.50 8.01
N LEU A 25 -7.55 2.13 6.91
CA LEU A 25 -8.05 2.34 5.55
C LEU A 25 -9.36 1.61 5.27
N ASP A 26 -9.55 0.41 5.83
CA ASP A 26 -10.82 -0.30 5.80
C ASP A 26 -11.90 0.48 6.56
N LYS A 27 -11.61 0.92 7.79
CA LYS A 27 -12.55 1.67 8.64
C LYS A 27 -13.00 2.99 8.02
N VAL A 28 -12.10 3.70 7.32
CA VAL A 28 -12.44 4.98 6.67
C VAL A 28 -12.99 4.82 5.25
N GLY A 29 -13.21 3.59 4.79
CA GLY A 29 -13.81 3.31 3.47
C GLY A 29 -12.89 3.56 2.27
N VAL A 30 -11.57 3.65 2.48
CA VAL A 30 -10.58 3.78 1.39
C VAL A 30 -10.19 2.41 0.82
N GLY A 31 -10.22 1.37 1.66
CA GLY A 31 -9.87 -0.01 1.35
C GLY A 31 -8.42 -0.33 1.71
N GLY A 32 -8.24 -1.22 2.69
CA GLY A 32 -6.96 -1.66 3.22
C GLY A 32 -6.11 -2.44 2.22
N GLU A 33 -6.74 -3.07 1.22
CA GLU A 33 -6.05 -3.72 0.10
C GLU A 33 -5.20 -2.76 -0.75
N ARG A 34 -5.34 -1.45 -0.57
CA ARG A 34 -4.53 -0.42 -1.24
C ARG A 34 -3.16 -0.19 -0.60
N VAL A 35 -2.85 -0.86 0.51
CA VAL A 35 -1.52 -0.82 1.15
C VAL A 35 -1.00 -2.24 1.35
N LYS A 36 0.26 -2.48 0.97
CA LYS A 36 0.94 -3.76 1.16
C LYS A 36 2.43 -3.52 1.36
N MET A 37 3.04 -4.34 2.20
CA MET A 37 4.48 -4.36 2.43
C MET A 37 5.06 -5.66 1.88
N PHE A 38 6.22 -5.54 1.23
CA PHE A 38 7.01 -6.67 0.75
C PHE A 38 8.41 -6.56 1.36
N ASN A 39 9.03 -7.71 1.64
CA ASN A 39 10.41 -7.79 2.11
C ASN A 39 11.27 -8.36 0.99
N LEU A 40 12.38 -7.69 0.69
CA LEU A 40 13.38 -8.12 -0.28
C LEU A 40 14.75 -7.50 0.09
N SER A 41 15.82 -8.12 -0.38
CA SER A 41 17.21 -7.68 -0.26
C SER A 41 17.63 -6.78 -1.42
N SER A 42 18.82 -6.18 -1.34
CA SER A 42 19.36 -5.31 -2.38
C SER A 42 19.71 -6.05 -3.69
N GLY A 43 19.90 -7.37 -3.63
CA GLY A 43 20.22 -8.19 -4.81
C GLY A 43 19.00 -8.71 -5.56
N GLU A 44 17.79 -8.55 -5.02
CA GLU A 44 16.56 -9.17 -5.53
C GLU A 44 15.81 -8.29 -6.54
N GLY A 45 16.54 -7.78 -7.55
CA GLY A 45 15.99 -6.91 -8.60
C GLY A 45 14.81 -7.52 -9.38
N PRO A 46 14.89 -8.77 -9.87
CA PRO A 46 13.76 -9.41 -10.54
C PRO A 46 12.51 -9.55 -9.65
N LEU A 47 12.70 -9.84 -8.37
CA LEU A 47 11.60 -9.97 -7.41
C LEU A 47 10.94 -8.60 -7.13
N PHE A 48 11.74 -7.53 -7.06
CA PHE A 48 11.21 -6.17 -6.98
C PHE A 48 10.27 -5.86 -8.15
N ALA A 49 10.70 -6.17 -9.39
CA ALA A 49 9.89 -5.95 -10.58
C ALA A 49 8.57 -6.74 -10.53
N GLN A 50 8.62 -7.99 -10.07
CA GLN A 50 7.43 -8.81 -9.86
C GLN A 50 6.46 -8.17 -8.86
N TYR A 51 6.93 -7.75 -7.69
CA TYR A 51 6.07 -7.12 -6.68
C TYR A 51 5.51 -5.77 -7.12
N ALA A 52 6.26 -5.00 -7.90
CA ALA A 52 5.76 -3.77 -8.49
C ALA A 52 4.60 -4.04 -9.46
N ILE A 53 4.72 -5.05 -10.32
CA ILE A 53 3.65 -5.49 -11.23
C ILE A 53 2.44 -6.00 -10.45
N GLU A 54 2.66 -6.82 -9.42
CA GLU A 54 1.58 -7.33 -8.56
C GLU A 54 0.78 -6.18 -7.92
N MET A 55 1.47 -5.19 -7.36
CA MET A 55 0.84 -4.03 -6.75
C MET A 55 0.10 -3.16 -7.78
N ASP A 56 0.69 -2.93 -8.95
CA ASP A 56 0.06 -2.17 -10.04
C ASP A 56 -1.24 -2.84 -10.52
N ASN A 57 -1.20 -4.15 -10.76
CA ASN A 57 -2.38 -4.93 -11.15
C ASN A 57 -3.47 -4.85 -10.08
N LYS A 58 -3.11 -5.03 -8.80
CA LYS A 58 -4.05 -4.93 -7.68
C LYS A 58 -4.72 -3.55 -7.61
N ILE A 59 -3.97 -2.47 -7.80
CA ILE A 59 -4.53 -1.11 -7.79
C ILE A 59 -5.43 -0.86 -8.99
N LYS A 60 -5.10 -1.40 -10.18
CA LYS A 60 -5.95 -1.34 -11.37
C LYS A 60 -7.29 -2.06 -11.14
N GLU A 61 -7.27 -3.27 -10.56
CA GLU A 61 -8.46 -4.03 -10.20
C GLU A 61 -9.36 -3.27 -9.21
N LEU A 62 -8.76 -2.65 -8.19
CA LEU A 62 -9.48 -1.86 -7.19
C LEU A 62 -10.03 -0.53 -7.74
N GLY A 63 -9.59 -0.10 -8.91
CA GLY A 63 -10.03 1.13 -9.56
C GLY A 63 -9.66 2.42 -8.81
N PRO A 64 -10.25 3.56 -9.21
CA PRO A 64 -9.97 4.88 -8.63
C PRO A 64 -10.11 4.93 -7.11
N SER A 65 -9.21 5.66 -6.44
CA SER A 65 -9.34 5.92 -5.00
C SER A 65 -10.67 6.65 -4.68
N PRO A 66 -11.42 6.20 -3.66
CA PRO A 66 -12.63 6.89 -3.18
C PRO A 66 -12.39 8.37 -2.83
N ILE A 67 -11.20 8.71 -2.32
CA ILE A 67 -10.81 10.10 -2.00
C ILE A 67 -10.79 10.96 -3.27
N ARG A 68 -10.25 10.43 -4.38
CA ARG A 68 -10.20 11.14 -5.66
C ARG A 68 -11.60 11.40 -6.19
N LEU A 69 -12.47 10.39 -6.12
CA LEU A 69 -13.86 10.50 -6.56
C LEU A 69 -14.63 11.54 -5.73
N ALA A 70 -14.46 11.51 -4.40
CA ALA A 70 -15.07 12.49 -3.49
C ALA A 70 -14.62 13.93 -3.80
N LYS A 71 -13.32 14.15 -4.04
CA LYS A 71 -12.79 15.47 -4.44
C LYS A 71 -13.37 15.95 -5.78
N GLN A 72 -13.45 15.08 -6.77
CA GLN A 72 -14.02 15.41 -8.09
C GLN A 72 -15.50 15.76 -7.99
N LYS A 73 -16.28 15.00 -7.20
CA LYS A 73 -17.69 15.32 -6.97
C LYS A 73 -17.85 16.69 -6.31
N LYS A 74 -17.05 16.99 -5.28
CA LYS A 74 -17.07 18.30 -4.61
C LYS A 74 -16.74 19.45 -5.56
N ALA A 75 -15.74 19.29 -6.42
CA ALA A 75 -15.37 20.30 -7.41
C ALA A 75 -16.49 20.55 -8.44
N LYS A 76 -17.15 19.49 -8.92
CA LYS A 76 -18.29 19.60 -9.84
C LYS A 76 -19.53 20.26 -9.22
N THR A 77 -19.75 20.10 -7.93
CA THR A 77 -20.88 20.76 -7.23
C THR A 77 -20.59 22.23 -6.91
N ALA A 78 -19.32 22.63 -6.85
CA ALA A 78 -18.91 24.00 -6.57
C ALA A 78 -18.75 24.88 -7.83
N ALA A 79 -18.90 24.29 -9.02
CA ALA A 79 -18.90 24.96 -10.32
C ALA A 79 -20.33 25.05 -10.85
#